data_AF-D3ASC7-F1
#
_entry.id   AF-D3ASC7-F1
#
_cell.length_a   1.000
_cell.length_b   1.000
_cell.length_c   1.000
_cell.angle_alpha   90.00
_cell.angle_beta   90.00
_cell.angle_gamma   90.00
#
_symmetry.space_group_name_H-M   'P 1'
#
loop_
_entity.id
_entity.type
_entity.pdbx_description
1 polymer ?
#
loop_
_entity_poly.entity_id
_entity_poly.type
_entity_poly.pdbx_seq_one_letter_code
_entity_poly.pdbx_strand_id
1 'polypeptide(L)' 'MEEKTKAYKNRGELVFETLKREILDLELKPGQMISENEICERFGVSRTPVREAVRRLQEQG' A
#
# COMPACT_ATOMS: atom_id res chain seq x y z
N MET A 1 0.36 25.37 -14.13
CA MET A 1 0.45 24.74 -12.79
C MET A 1 -0.50 23.54 -12.83
N GLU A 2 -0.10 22.44 -13.49
CA GLU A 2 -1.07 21.44 -13.97
C GLU A 2 -0.56 19.99 -13.96
N GLU A 3 0.51 19.69 -13.22
CA GLU A 3 1.09 18.32 -13.21
C GLU A 3 0.71 17.49 -11.97
N LYS A 4 0.15 18.11 -10.93
CA LYS A 4 -0.08 17.41 -9.65
C LYS A 4 -1.30 16.47 -9.65
N THR A 5 -2.18 16.49 -10.65
CA THR A 5 -3.47 15.77 -10.58
C THR A 5 -3.41 14.32 -11.07
N LYS A 6 -2.39 13.92 -11.84
CA LYS A 6 -2.25 12.54 -12.36
C LYS A 6 -1.53 11.59 -11.38
N ALA A 7 -0.62 12.10 -10.55
CA ALA A 7 0.21 11.29 -9.64
C ALA A 7 -0.54 10.71 -8.43
N TYR A 8 -1.75 11.20 -8.12
CA TYR A 8 -2.55 10.70 -6.99
C TYR A 8 -3.46 9.51 -7.35
N LYS A 9 -3.78 9.30 -8.63
CA LYS A 9 -4.80 8.30 -9.02
C LYS A 9 -4.44 6.87 -8.61
N ASN A 10 -3.16 6.51 -8.54
CA ASN A 10 -2.74 5.12 -8.36
C ASN A 10 -1.80 4.89 -7.16
N ARG A 11 -1.75 5.81 -6.20
CA ARG A 11 -0.88 5.63 -5.00
C ARG A 11 -1.33 4.44 -4.14
N GLY A 12 -2.64 4.23 -3.99
CA GLY A 12 -3.18 3.05 -3.30
C GLY A 12 -2.89 1.75 -4.06
N GLU A 13 -2.93 1.80 -5.40
CA GLU A 13 -2.58 0.65 -6.24
C GLU A 13 -1.09 0.30 -6.14
N LEU A 14 -0.21 1.31 -6.12
CA LEU A 14 1.22 1.10 -5.90
C LEU A 14 1.49 0.41 -4.54
N VAL A 15 0.85 0.89 -3.48
CA VAL A 15 0.96 0.30 -2.13
C VAL A 15 0.48 -1.15 -2.16
N PHE A 16 -0.68 -1.41 -2.77
CA PHE A 16 -1.26 -2.74 -2.91
C PHE A 16 -0.31 -3.71 -3.63
N GLU A 17 0.15 -3.35 -4.83
CA GLU A 17 1.02 -4.20 -5.65
C GLU A 17 2.37 -4.46 -4.97
N THR A 18 2.91 -3.46 -4.28
CA THR A 18 4.18 -3.60 -3.57
C THR A 18 4.03 -4.58 -2.41
N LEU A 19 3.05 -4.34 -1.52
CA LEU A 19 2.78 -5.23 -0.39
C LEU A 19 2.44 -6.66 -0.84
N LYS A 20 1.69 -6.81 -1.94
CA LYS A 20 1.40 -8.11 -2.54
C LYS A 20 2.68 -8.84 -2.94
N ARG A 21 3.59 -8.17 -3.63
CA ARG A 21 4.89 -8.75 -4.01
C ARG A 21 5.71 -9.13 -2.78
N GLU A 22 5.80 -8.24 -1.79
CA GLU A 22 6.57 -8.52 -0.56
C GLU A 22 6.03 -9.74 0.21
N ILE A 23 4.71 -9.96 0.20
CA ILE A 23 4.12 -11.18 0.78
C ILE A 23 4.49 -12.42 -0.05
N LEU A 24 4.42 -12.33 -1.38
CA LEU A 24 4.75 -13.45 -2.29
C LEU A 24 6.24 -13.80 -2.26
N ASP A 25 7.11 -12.80 -2.13
CA ASP A 25 8.56 -12.93 -2.05
C ASP A 25 9.02 -13.30 -0.62
N LEU A 26 8.09 -13.47 0.33
CA LEU A 26 8.32 -13.76 1.75
C LEU A 26 9.17 -12.70 2.48
N GLU A 27 9.24 -11.48 1.95
CA GLU A 27 9.80 -10.32 2.64
C GLU A 27 8.90 -9.89 3.80
N LEU A 28 7.58 -9.90 3.57
CA LEU A 28 6.55 -9.82 4.62
C LEU A 28 6.12 -11.23 5.00
N LYS A 29 6.57 -11.69 6.16
CA LYS A 29 6.26 -13.06 6.61
C LYS A 29 4.78 -13.18 6.96
N PRO A 30 4.15 -14.34 6.71
CA PRO A 30 2.82 -14.63 7.23
C PRO A 30 2.78 -14.41 8.75
N GLY A 31 1.81 -13.62 9.22
CA GLY A 31 1.68 -13.25 10.63
C GLY A 31 2.59 -12.09 11.09
N GLN A 32 3.43 -11.53 10.21
CA GLN A 32 4.14 -10.30 10.49
C GLN A 32 3.15 -9.14 10.56
N MET A 33 3.15 -8.44 11.69
CA MET A 33 2.35 -7.24 11.89
C MET A 33 3.03 -6.07 11.17
N ILE A 34 2.30 -5.42 10.27
CA ILE A 34 2.71 -4.16 9.64
C ILE A 34 1.69 -3.08 9.99
N SER A 35 2.16 -1.89 10.38
CA SER A 35 1.28 -0.79 10.75
C SER A 35 0.94 0.08 9.55
N GLU A 36 -0.30 0.59 9.48
CA GLU A 36 -0.70 1.53 8.42
C GLU A 36 0.17 2.80 8.42
N ASN A 37 0.61 3.26 9.59
CA ASN A 37 1.47 4.43 9.71
C ASN A 37 2.83 4.21 9.06
N GLU A 38 3.44 3.04 9.30
CA GLU A 38 4.71 2.68 8.67
C GLU A 38 4.58 2.60 7.16
N ILE A 39 3.47 2.06 6.65
CA ILE A 39 3.18 2.06 5.21
C ILE A 39 2.98 3.50 4.70
N CYS A 40 2.26 4.36 5.42
CA CYS A 40 2.09 5.76 5.04
C CYS A 40 3.43 6.49 4.92
N GLU A 41 4.31 6.31 5.90
CA GLU A 41 5.64 6.91 5.93
C GLU A 41 6.54 6.34 4.82
N ARG A 42 6.55 5.02 4.66
CA ARG A 42 7.36 4.31 3.65
C ARG A 42 7.01 4.75 2.22
N PHE A 43 5.72 4.91 1.93
CA PHE A 43 5.25 5.25 0.59
C PHE A 43 5.00 6.77 0.40
N GLY A 44 5.12 7.58 1.47
CA GLY A 44 4.85 9.03 1.42
C GLY A 44 3.40 9.36 1.08
N VAL A 45 2.46 8.53 1.54
CA VAL A 45 1.03 8.61 1.22
C VAL A 45 0.19 8.85 2.47
N SER A 46 -1.06 9.28 2.28
CA SER A 46 -2.01 9.42 3.38
C SER A 46 -2.61 8.06 3.78
N ARG A 47 -3.27 8.02 4.94
CA ARG A 47 -3.90 6.80 5.47
C ARG A 47 -5.01 6.25 4.58
N THR A 48 -5.76 7.10 3.89
CA THR A 48 -6.89 6.68 3.05
C THR A 48 -6.49 5.66 1.96
N PRO A 49 -5.53 5.95 1.06
CA PRO A 49 -5.10 4.99 0.04
C PRO A 49 -4.42 3.74 0.62
N VAL A 50 -3.73 3.86 1.77
CA VAL A 50 -3.14 2.71 2.47
C VAL A 50 -4.20 1.77 2.98
N ARG A 51 -5.22 2.30 3.65
CA ARG A 51 -6.32 1.50 4.19
C ARG A 51 -7.09 0.78 3.09
N GLU A 52 -7.31 1.42 1.95
CA GLU A 52 -7.92 0.76 0.78
C GLU A 52 -7.03 -0.35 0.21
N ALA A 53 -5.72 -0.12 0.11
CA ALA A 53 -4.76 -1.13 -0.34
C ALA A 53 -4.71 -2.34 0.58
N VAL A 54 -4.61 -2.11 1.89
CA VAL A 54 -4.61 -3.17 2.92
C VAL A 54 -5.92 -3.93 2.92
N ARG A 55 -7.06 -3.24 2.83
CA ARG A 55 -8.38 -3.88 2.74
C ARG A 55 -8.47 -4.76 1.48
N ARG A 56 -8.00 -4.29 0.33
CA ARG A 56 -7.97 -5.07 -0.92
C ARG A 56 -7.06 -6.30 -0.79
N LEU A 57 -5.94 -6.21 -0.08
CA LEU A 57 -5.08 -7.37 0.21
C LEU A 57 -5.80 -8.40 1.07
N GLN A 58 -6.54 -7.95 2.09
CA GLN A 58 -7.35 -8.83 2.94
C GLN A 58 -8.48 -9.51 2.16
N GLU A 59 -9.13 -8.80 1.22
CA GLU A 59 -10.20 -9.35 0.38
C GLU A 59 -9.70 -10.34 -0.69
N GLN A 60 -8.41 -10.31 -1.06
CA GLN A 60 -7.80 -11.28 -1.98
C GLN A 60 -7.18 -12.51 -1.27
N GLY A 61 -7.26 -12.57 0.06
CA GLY A 61 -6.75 -13.68 0.89
C GLY A 61 -7.70 -14.86 0.96
#